data_AF-W1YF60-F1
#
_entry.id   AF-W1YF60-F1
#
_cell.length_a   1.000
_cell.length_b   1.000
_cell.length_c   1.000
_cell.angle_alpha   90.00
_cell.angle_beta   90.00
_cell.angle_gamma   90.00
#
_symmetry.space_group_name_H-M   'P 1'
#
loop_
_entity.id
_entity.type
_entity.pdbx_description
1 polymer ?
#
loop_
_entity_poly.entity_id
_entity_poly.type
_entity_poly.pdbx_seq_one_letter_code
_entity_poly.pdbx_strand_id
1 'polypeptide(L)' 'GDAEASANYIAKETGVSAVRAQLLPQDKLSVVQDIRSEYGPTMFVGDGINDAPVLAGADVGGAMGSGADAAIEA' A
#
# COMPACT_ATOMS: atom_id res chain seq x y z
N GLY A 1 0.74 -3.04 9.00
CA GLY A 1 2.00 -2.97 9.74
C GLY A 1 1.79 -2.24 11.05
N ASP A 2 1.73 -0.91 10.98
CA ASP A 2 1.69 -0.07 12.18
C ASP A 2 0.41 -0.19 13.00
N ALA A 3 0.50 0.24 14.26
CA ALA A 3 -0.62 0.35 15.16
C ALA A 3 -1.64 1.40 14.70
N GLU A 4 -2.91 1.13 14.96
CA GLU A 4 -4.03 1.96 14.53
C GLU A 4 -3.93 3.42 15.04
N ALA A 5 -3.48 3.62 16.27
CA ALA A 5 -3.29 4.96 16.83
C ALA A 5 -2.29 5.81 16.02
N SER A 6 -1.15 5.23 15.64
CA SER A 6 -0.14 5.91 14.83
C SER A 6 -0.64 6.20 13.41
N ALA A 7 -1.32 5.22 12.80
CA ALA A 7 -1.87 5.38 11.45
C ALA A 7 -2.94 6.49 11.39
N ASN A 8 -3.86 6.52 12.37
CA ASN A 8 -4.90 7.54 12.44
C ASN A 8 -4.35 8.94 12.73
N TYR A 9 -3.29 9.03 13.55
CA TYR A 9 -2.61 10.30 13.80
C TYR A 9 -2.05 10.89 12.51
N ILE A 10 -1.29 10.11 11.73
CA ILE A 10 -0.71 10.57 10.46
C ILE A 10 -1.80 10.88 9.42
N ALA A 11 -2.85 10.07 9.35
CA ALA A 11 -3.96 10.31 8.43
C ALA A 11 -4.65 11.65 8.68
N LYS A 12 -4.83 12.03 9.95
CA LYS A 12 -5.38 13.34 10.32
C LYS A 12 -4.48 14.49 9.86
N GLU A 13 -3.16 14.37 10.02
CA GLU A 13 -2.21 15.40 9.62
C GLU A 13 -2.09 15.56 8.10
N THR A 14 -2.33 14.48 7.35
CA THR A 14 -2.18 14.43 5.88
C THR A 14 -3.49 14.59 5.12
N GLY A 15 -4.64 14.54 5.81
CA GLY A 15 -5.96 14.62 5.18
C GLY A 15 -6.43 13.31 4.52
N VAL A 16 -5.81 12.18 4.87
CA VAL A 16 -6.21 10.86 4.35
C VAL A 16 -7.54 10.44 4.97
N SER A 17 -8.52 10.17 4.13
CA SER A 17 -9.91 9.90 4.50
C SER A 17 -10.20 8.45 4.90
N ALA A 18 -9.38 7.50 4.45
CA ALA A 18 -9.54 6.08 4.75
C ALA A 18 -8.22 5.47 5.24
N VAL A 19 -8.27 4.83 6.41
CA VAL A 19 -7.09 4.25 7.05
C VAL A 19 -7.36 2.77 7.33
N ARG A 20 -6.41 1.90 6.97
CA ARG A 20 -6.40 0.50 7.35
C ARG A 20 -5.03 0.17 7.98
N ALA A 21 -5.03 -0.17 9.27
CA ALA A 21 -3.82 -0.42 10.05
C ALA A 21 -3.66 -1.92 10.37
N GLN A 22 -2.48 -2.32 10.90
CA GLN A 22 -2.20 -3.70 11.35
C GLN A 22 -2.42 -4.83 10.31
N LEU A 23 -2.49 -4.48 9.02
CA LEU A 23 -2.66 -5.46 7.94
C LEU A 23 -1.46 -6.40 7.79
N LEU A 24 -1.73 -7.67 7.55
CA LEU A 24 -0.77 -8.66 7.06
C LEU A 24 -0.51 -8.45 5.55
N PRO A 25 0.58 -8.99 4.98
CA PRO A 25 0.87 -8.85 3.56
C PRO A 25 -0.28 -9.31 2.65
N GLN A 26 -0.93 -10.44 2.95
CA GLN A 26 -2.09 -10.90 2.17
C GLN A 26 -3.29 -9.96 2.28
N ASP A 27 -3.51 -9.33 3.43
CA ASP A 27 -4.63 -8.42 3.63
C ASP A 27 -4.45 -7.16 2.79
N LYS A 28 -3.20 -6.68 2.66
CA LYS A 28 -2.88 -5.53 1.79
C LYS A 28 -3.26 -5.79 0.33
N LEU A 29 -3.00 -6.99 -0.18
CA LEU A 29 -3.38 -7.38 -1.54
C LEU A 29 -4.90 -7.36 -1.73
N SER A 30 -5.65 -7.93 -0.79
CA SER A 30 -7.12 -7.89 -0.82
C SER A 30 -7.65 -6.45 -0.80
N VAL A 31 -7.06 -5.58 0.02
CA VAL A 31 -7.43 -4.15 0.06
C VAL A 31 -7.23 -3.47 -1.29
N VAL A 32 -6.10 -3.72 -1.96
CA VAL A 32 -5.82 -3.13 -3.28
C VAL A 32 -6.84 -3.64 -4.31
N GLN A 33 -7.20 -4.93 -4.26
CA GLN A 33 -8.23 -5.49 -5.14
C GLN A 33 -9.62 -4.90 -4.88
N ASP A 34 -10.00 -4.70 -3.61
CA ASP A 34 -11.26 -4.06 -3.23
C ASP A 34 -11.34 -2.64 -3.79
N ILE A 35 -10.30 -1.84 -3.54
CA ILE A 35 -10.20 -0.45 -4.02
C ILE A 35 -10.23 -0.41 -5.55
N ARG A 36 -9.52 -1.33 -6.21
CA ARG A 36 -9.50 -1.43 -7.66
C ARG A 36 -10.88 -1.76 -8.23
N SER A 37 -11.60 -2.66 -7.59
CA SER A 37 -12.95 -3.04 -7.99
C SER A 37 -13.96 -1.91 -7.80
N GLU A 38 -13.79 -1.09 -6.76
CA GLU A 38 -14.73 -0.02 -6.41
C GLU A 38 -14.44 1.28 -7.18
N TYR A 39 -13.16 1.64 -7.34
CA TYR A 39 -12.74 2.94 -7.86
C TYR A 39 -11.99 2.88 -9.20
N GLY A 40 -11.62 1.69 -9.67
CA GLY A 40 -10.91 1.49 -10.94
C GLY A 40 -9.38 1.42 -10.79
N PRO A 41 -8.61 1.75 -11.85
CA PRO A 41 -7.16 1.59 -11.85
C PRO A 41 -6.49 2.22 -10.63
N THR A 42 -5.69 1.44 -9.91
CA THR A 42 -5.16 1.80 -8.58
C THR A 42 -3.63 1.84 -8.59
N MET A 43 -3.08 2.91 -8.01
CA MET A 43 -1.64 3.03 -7.75
C MET A 43 -1.33 2.61 -6.30
N PHE A 44 -0.32 1.77 -6.12
CA PHE A 44 0.19 1.40 -4.81
C PHE A 44 1.60 1.97 -4.60
N VAL A 45 1.83 2.60 -3.43
CA VAL A 45 3.15 3.14 -3.05
C VAL A 45 3.64 2.46 -1.77
N GLY A 46 4.86 1.92 -1.80
CA GLY A 46 5.44 1.17 -0.68
C GLY A 46 6.96 1.23 -0.62
N ASP A 47 7.56 0.53 0.34
CA ASP A 47 9.02 0.51 0.55
C ASP A 47 9.78 -0.46 -0.37
N GLY A 48 9.06 -1.21 -1.21
CA GLY A 48 9.60 -2.14 -2.20
C GLY A 48 10.05 -3.50 -1.63
N ILE A 49 10.54 -3.56 -0.39
CA ILE A 49 11.02 -4.83 0.21
C ILE A 49 9.87 -5.60 0.84
N ASN A 50 9.07 -4.96 1.69
CA ASN A 50 7.96 -5.62 2.40
C ASN A 50 6.69 -5.64 1.56
N ASP A 51 6.62 -4.73 0.58
CA ASP A 51 5.42 -4.52 -0.23
C ASP A 51 5.55 -5.02 -1.67
N ALA A 52 6.64 -5.73 -2.03
CA ALA A 52 6.85 -6.25 -3.39
C ALA A 52 5.63 -6.99 -3.97
N PRO A 53 4.96 -7.92 -3.24
CA PRO A 53 3.78 -8.60 -3.79
C PRO A 53 2.62 -7.65 -4.08
N VAL A 54 2.46 -6.61 -3.25
CA VAL A 54 1.38 -5.62 -3.39
C VAL A 54 1.66 -4.67 -4.55
N LEU A 55 2.93 -4.29 -4.73
CA LEU A 55 3.40 -3.48 -5.86
C LEU A 55 3.15 -4.18 -7.20
N ALA A 56 3.46 -5.48 -7.30
CA ALA A 56 3.16 -6.29 -8.48
C ALA A 56 1.65 -6.43 -8.78
N GLY A 57 0.82 -6.41 -7.73
CA GLY A 57 -0.62 -6.58 -7.84
C GLY A 57 -1.39 -5.31 -8.23
N ALA A 58 -0.74 -4.14 -8.22
CA ALA A 58 -1.34 -2.86 -8.55
C ALA A 58 -1.32 -2.57 -10.07
N ASP A 59 -2.16 -1.66 -10.53
CA ASP A 59 -2.10 -1.20 -11.94
C ASP A 59 -0.85 -0.32 -12.16
N VAL A 60 -0.43 0.40 -11.12
CA VAL A 60 0.82 1.18 -11.10
C VAL A 60 1.49 0.98 -9.74
N GLY A 61 2.72 0.47 -9.72
CA GLY A 61 3.55 0.35 -8.52
C GLY A 61 4.56 1.50 -8.39
N GLY A 62 4.68 2.08 -7.20
CA GLY A 62 5.73 3.04 -6.85
C GLY A 62 6.49 2.61 -5.61
N ALA A 63 7.78 2.29 -5.74
CA ALA A 63 8.61 1.97 -4.59
C ALA A 63 9.46 3.18 -4.16
N MET A 64 9.55 3.40 -2.84
CA MET A 64 10.36 4.45 -2.24
C MET A 64 11.68 3.86 -1.68
N GLY A 65 12.80 4.55 -1.95
CA GLY A 65 14.11 4.19 -1.39
C GLY A 65 14.80 3.01 -2.07
N SER A 66 15.57 2.21 -1.33
CA SER A 66 16.34 1.07 -1.85
C SER A 66 15.49 -0.12 -2.31
N GLY A 67 14.17 -0.08 -2.14
CA GLY A 67 13.27 -1.13 -2.63
C GLY A 67 12.81 -0.94 -4.08
N ALA A 68 13.31 0.09 -4.78
CA ALA A 68 13.05 0.27 -6.21
C ALA A 68 13.44 -0.96 -7.03
N ASP A 69 14.56 -1.62 -6.70
CA ASP A 69 15.03 -2.82 -7.40
C ASP A 69 14.03 -3.98 -7.27
N ALA A 70 13.44 -4.15 -6.08
CA ALA A 70 12.42 -5.18 -5.83
C ALA A 70 11.08 -4.88 -6.52
N ALA A 71 10.82 -3.63 -6.91
CA ALA A 71 9.62 -3.24 -7.65
C ALA A 71 9.81 -3.29 -9.17
N ILE A 72 11.05 -3.19 -9.66
CA ILE A 72 11.38 -3.28 -11.09
C ILE A 72 11.24 -4.72 -11.61
N GLU A 73 11.51 -5.71 -10.76
CA GLU A 73 11.41 -7.14 -11.12
C GLU A 73 10.00 -7.75 -10.90
N ALA A 74 9.04 -6.96 -10.38
CA ALA A 74 7.74 -7.42 -9.90
C ALA A 74 6.62 -7.29 -10.95
#